data_AF-A0A7V3M445-F1
#
_entry.id   AF-A0A7V3M445-F1
#
_cell.length_a   1.000
_cell.length_b   1.000
_cell.length_c   1.000
_cell.angle_alpha   90.00
_cell.angle_beta   90.00
_cell.angle_gamma   90.00
#
_symmetry.space_group_name_H-M   'P 1'
#
loop_
_entity.id
_entity.type
_entity.pdbx_description
1 polymer ?
#
loop_
_entity_poly.entity_id
_entity_poly.type
_entity_poly.pdbx_seq_one_letter_code
_entity_poly.pdbx_strand_id
1 'polypeptide(L)'
;MKSTLFAAGAALLLLTASVSADPLANVLMKEEKKEQKMVNLDNLNVGTQSRAKTAVIAMIGDKEMTKEQADQYLGLRTQGHAVDFDKLTKEQQKALVEEMALPVVAAVKAIQELSNDEKSAALSRMWMQKTVASTEVTDAEAQESYDKLVKMAKEQNKAGEVPPFEQIKREMKLQVAQEKVAQKLIDEAKIIMK
;
A
#
# COMPACT_ATOMS: atom_id res chain seq x y z
N MET A 1 -23.73 11.84 50.99
CA MET A 1 -23.33 12.15 49.60
C MET A 1 -22.24 11.17 49.21
N LYS A 2 -22.56 10.18 48.37
CA LYS A 2 -21.67 9.08 47.99
C LYS A 2 -21.20 9.33 46.57
N SER A 3 -19.90 9.51 46.39
CA SER A 3 -19.25 9.74 45.09
C SER A 3 -19.14 8.42 44.33
N THR A 4 -19.89 8.28 43.23
CA THR A 4 -19.74 7.19 42.27
C THR A 4 -18.56 7.48 41.35
N LEU A 5 -17.49 6.72 41.51
CA LEU A 5 -16.37 6.62 40.58
C LEU A 5 -16.88 6.01 39.26
N PHE A 6 -16.85 6.79 38.20
CA PHE A 6 -17.02 6.30 36.83
C PHE A 6 -15.76 5.50 36.45
N ALA A 7 -15.86 4.18 36.51
CA ALA A 7 -14.96 3.28 35.82
C ALA A 7 -15.26 3.34 34.31
N ALA A 8 -14.59 4.24 33.60
CA ALA A 8 -14.54 4.20 32.14
C ALA A 8 -13.60 3.05 31.72
N GLY A 9 -14.10 1.83 31.85
CA GLY A 9 -13.51 0.67 31.21
C GLY A 9 -13.67 0.82 29.71
N ALA A 10 -12.61 1.25 29.03
CA ALA A 10 -12.49 1.13 27.58
C ALA A 10 -12.36 -0.36 27.23
N ALA A 11 -13.48 -1.06 27.22
CA ALA A 11 -13.61 -2.30 26.48
C ALA A 11 -13.59 -1.93 24.99
N LEU A 12 -12.39 -1.69 24.46
CA LEU A 12 -12.19 -1.79 23.02
C LEU A 12 -12.38 -3.28 22.70
N LEU A 13 -13.61 -3.63 22.33
CA LEU A 13 -13.91 -4.85 21.62
C LEU A 13 -13.03 -4.86 20.37
N LEU A 14 -11.90 -5.56 20.47
CA LEU A 14 -11.21 -6.11 19.32
C LEU A 14 -12.24 -6.99 18.62
N LEU A 15 -12.95 -6.41 17.65
CA LEU A 15 -13.54 -7.15 16.55
C LEU A 15 -12.37 -7.71 15.75
N THR A 16 -11.71 -8.73 16.31
CA THR A 16 -11.10 -9.76 15.48
C THR A 16 -12.27 -10.44 14.79
N ALA A 17 -12.70 -9.88 13.66
CA ALA A 17 -13.04 -10.76 12.58
C ALA A 17 -11.80 -11.63 12.42
N SER A 18 -11.85 -12.85 12.93
CA SER A 18 -11.05 -13.95 12.45
C SER A 18 -11.44 -14.10 10.98
N VAL A 19 -10.87 -13.22 10.14
CA VAL A 19 -10.63 -13.54 8.75
C VAL A 19 -9.67 -14.70 8.86
N SER A 20 -10.23 -15.91 8.85
CA SER A 20 -9.50 -17.11 8.54
C SER A 20 -8.66 -16.75 7.33
N ALA A 21 -7.35 -16.66 7.53
CA ALA A 21 -6.43 -16.84 6.44
C ALA A 21 -6.81 -18.18 5.78
N ASP A 22 -6.96 -18.13 4.45
CA ASP A 22 -7.39 -19.18 3.52
C ASP A 22 -8.89 -19.43 3.34
N PRO A 23 -9.47 -18.84 2.27
CA PRO A 23 -9.37 -19.44 0.93
C PRO A 23 -8.74 -18.54 -0.14
N LEU A 24 -8.40 -17.29 0.19
CA LEU A 24 -7.84 -16.35 -0.78
C LEU A 24 -6.39 -16.67 -1.14
N ALA A 25 -5.57 -17.23 -0.22
CA ALA A 25 -4.19 -17.59 -0.56
C ALA A 25 -4.17 -18.82 -1.49
N ASN A 26 -5.09 -19.76 -1.32
CA ASN A 26 -5.26 -20.89 -2.25
C ASN A 26 -5.84 -20.49 -3.63
N VAL A 27 -6.58 -19.39 -3.73
CA VAL A 27 -7.07 -18.82 -5.00
C VAL A 27 -6.02 -17.93 -5.67
N LEU A 28 -5.19 -17.22 -4.91
CA LEU A 28 -4.09 -16.40 -5.42
C LEU A 28 -2.82 -17.21 -5.78
N MET A 29 -2.65 -18.41 -5.21
CA MET A 29 -1.51 -19.30 -5.49
C MET A 29 -1.81 -20.39 -6.53
N LYS A 30 -2.99 -20.34 -7.15
CA LYS A 30 -3.39 -21.23 -8.24
C LYS A 30 -3.73 -20.46 -9.51
N GLU A 31 -2.95 -19.43 -9.80
CA GLU A 31 -2.70 -19.10 -11.20
C GLU A 31 -1.71 -20.13 -11.73
N GLU A 32 -2.12 -20.86 -12.75
CA GLU A 32 -1.20 -21.50 -13.67
C GLU A 32 -0.07 -20.52 -13.98
N LYS A 33 1.17 -20.99 -13.97
CA LYS A 33 2.34 -20.24 -14.43
C LYS A 33 2.15 -19.85 -15.90
N LYS A 34 1.31 -18.85 -16.17
CA LYS A 34 1.55 -17.94 -17.27
C LYS A 34 2.75 -17.16 -16.80
N GLU A 35 3.90 -17.48 -17.39
CA GLU A 35 5.12 -16.71 -17.24
C GLU A 35 4.72 -15.24 -17.20
N GLN A 36 4.83 -14.61 -16.03
CA GLN A 36 4.81 -13.16 -15.96
C GLN A 36 5.89 -12.74 -16.93
N LYS A 37 5.47 -12.11 -18.03
CA LYS A 37 6.31 -11.74 -19.16
C LYS A 37 7.20 -10.59 -18.72
N MET A 38 8.08 -10.87 -17.76
CA MET A 38 9.14 -9.97 -17.35
C MET A 38 9.96 -9.69 -18.61
N VAL A 39 10.21 -8.41 -18.85
CA VAL A 39 10.98 -7.98 -20.01
C VAL A 39 12.37 -8.63 -19.92
N ASN A 40 12.62 -9.67 -20.71
CA ASN A 40 13.96 -10.23 -20.90
C ASN A 40 14.81 -9.16 -21.61
N LEU A 41 16.02 -8.88 -21.13
CA LEU A 41 16.88 -7.78 -21.64
C LEU A 41 18.10 -8.26 -22.42
N ASP A 42 18.22 -9.56 -22.67
CA ASP A 42 19.45 -10.16 -23.23
C ASP A 42 19.68 -9.78 -24.70
N ASN A 43 18.66 -9.27 -25.38
CA ASN A 43 18.65 -9.01 -26.82
C ASN A 43 18.38 -7.54 -27.18
N LEU A 44 19.09 -6.59 -26.57
CA LEU A 44 18.97 -5.18 -26.96
C LEU A 44 19.35 -4.98 -28.44
N ASN A 45 18.49 -4.29 -29.19
CA ASN A 45 18.75 -3.92 -30.57
C ASN A 45 19.58 -2.63 -30.63
N VAL A 46 20.85 -2.76 -30.98
CA VAL A 46 21.86 -1.66 -30.93
C VAL A 46 21.83 -0.77 -32.20
N GLY A 47 20.90 -0.99 -33.13
CA GLY A 47 20.88 -0.29 -34.44
C GLY A 47 19.84 0.83 -34.62
N THR A 48 18.94 1.07 -33.65
CA THR A 48 17.82 2.01 -33.83
C THR A 48 18.16 3.41 -33.32
N GLN A 49 17.95 4.43 -34.15
CA GLN A 49 18.05 5.82 -33.73
C GLN A 49 16.99 6.12 -32.66
N SER A 50 17.43 6.63 -31.51
CA SER A 50 16.54 6.98 -30.40
C SER A 50 15.64 8.15 -30.78
N ARG A 51 14.34 8.00 -30.57
CA ARG A 51 13.33 9.03 -30.82
C ARG A 51 13.38 10.11 -29.72
N ALA A 52 12.75 11.25 -29.98
CA ALA A 52 12.62 12.32 -28.99
C ALA A 52 11.86 11.85 -27.73
N LYS A 53 12.22 12.41 -26.56
CA LYS A 53 11.58 12.11 -25.27
C LYS A 53 10.06 12.30 -25.26
N THR A 54 9.58 13.32 -25.97
CA THR A 54 8.17 13.67 -26.10
C THR A 54 7.40 12.82 -27.12
N ALA A 55 8.09 11.92 -27.84
CA ALA A 55 7.44 11.09 -28.84
C ALA A 55 6.39 10.19 -28.17
N VAL A 56 5.16 10.23 -28.67
CA VAL A 56 4.10 9.30 -28.27
C VAL A 56 4.46 7.93 -28.82
N ILE A 57 4.53 6.94 -27.93
CA ILE A 57 4.88 5.55 -28.28
C ILE A 57 3.67 4.62 -28.25
N ALA A 58 2.62 4.98 -27.50
CA ALA A 58 1.38 4.22 -27.40
C ALA A 58 0.21 5.09 -26.90
N MET A 59 -1.01 4.63 -27.17
CA MET A 59 -2.27 5.18 -26.64
C MET A 59 -2.92 4.14 -25.72
N ILE A 60 -3.33 4.53 -24.52
CA ILE A 60 -4.04 3.67 -23.56
C ILE A 60 -5.38 4.33 -23.25
N GLY A 61 -6.42 3.92 -23.97
CA GLY A 61 -7.66 4.71 -24.04
C GLY A 61 -7.34 6.10 -24.59
N ASP A 62 -7.74 7.14 -23.86
CA ASP A 62 -7.51 8.54 -24.23
C ASP A 62 -6.19 9.11 -23.65
N LYS A 63 -5.34 8.26 -23.07
CA LYS A 63 -4.08 8.69 -22.44
C LYS A 63 -2.89 8.35 -23.34
N GLU A 64 -2.11 9.36 -23.68
CA GLU A 64 -0.83 9.22 -24.37
C GLU A 64 0.25 8.67 -23.43
N MET A 65 1.01 7.69 -23.92
CA MET A 65 2.25 7.24 -23.32
C MET A 65 3.42 7.75 -24.16
N THR A 66 4.31 8.50 -23.52
CA THR A 66 5.49 9.08 -24.15
C THR A 66 6.71 8.20 -23.96
N LYS A 67 7.71 8.39 -24.83
CA LYS A 67 9.01 7.73 -24.71
C LYS A 67 9.67 8.03 -23.36
N GLU A 68 9.60 9.27 -22.88
CA GLU A 68 10.17 9.64 -21.57
C GLU A 68 9.61 8.80 -20.43
N GLN A 69 8.31 8.57 -20.39
CA GLN A 69 7.68 7.72 -19.38
C GLN A 69 8.18 6.28 -19.48
N ALA A 70 8.35 5.75 -20.70
CA ALA A 70 8.88 4.41 -20.91
C ALA A 70 10.37 4.29 -20.55
N ASP A 71 11.19 5.29 -20.88
CA ASP A 71 12.60 5.35 -20.49
C ASP A 71 12.75 5.40 -18.96
N GLN A 72 11.94 6.22 -18.28
CA GLN A 72 11.92 6.31 -16.82
C GLN A 72 11.51 4.99 -16.18
N TYR A 73 10.42 4.39 -16.67
CA TYR A 73 9.93 3.12 -16.16
C TYR A 73 10.95 1.99 -16.39
N LEU A 74 11.56 1.93 -17.58
CA LEU A 74 12.62 0.98 -17.91
C LEU A 74 13.83 1.16 -16.98
N GLY A 75 14.26 2.40 -16.76
CA GLY A 75 15.36 2.71 -15.84
C GLY A 75 15.09 2.22 -14.42
N LEU A 76 13.88 2.47 -13.90
CA LEU A 76 13.47 2.00 -12.57
C LEU A 76 13.42 0.47 -12.51
N ARG A 77 12.77 -0.17 -13.50
CA ARG A 77 12.56 -1.62 -13.54
C ARG A 77 13.87 -2.39 -13.64
N THR A 78 14.84 -1.82 -14.36
CA THR A 78 16.14 -2.45 -14.63
C THR A 78 17.25 -1.92 -13.73
N GLN A 79 16.95 -1.11 -12.72
CA GLN A 79 17.97 -0.49 -11.85
C GLN A 79 19.07 0.24 -12.65
N GLY A 80 18.70 0.84 -13.78
CA GLY A 80 19.58 1.60 -14.66
C GLY A 80 20.34 0.79 -15.72
N HIS A 81 20.20 -0.54 -15.79
CA HIS A 81 20.88 -1.35 -16.80
C HIS A 81 20.36 -1.08 -18.23
N ALA A 82 19.09 -0.68 -18.36
CA ALA A 82 18.52 -0.19 -19.61
C ALA A 82 17.74 1.11 -19.34
N VAL A 83 17.95 2.11 -20.20
CA VAL A 83 17.37 3.46 -20.04
C VAL A 83 16.80 4.04 -21.32
N ASP A 84 16.88 3.29 -22.43
CA ASP A 84 16.39 3.73 -23.72
C ASP A 84 15.43 2.69 -24.31
N PHE A 85 14.14 3.03 -24.30
CA PHE A 85 13.07 2.22 -24.84
C PHE A 85 13.31 1.79 -26.29
N ASP A 86 13.93 2.64 -27.11
CA ASP A 86 14.11 2.36 -28.54
C ASP A 86 15.19 1.32 -28.83
N LYS A 87 16.01 1.00 -27.83
CA LYS A 87 16.99 -0.09 -27.88
C LYS A 87 16.41 -1.45 -27.54
N LEU A 88 15.16 -1.50 -27.06
CA LEU A 88 14.45 -2.76 -26.84
C LEU A 88 14.01 -3.38 -28.18
N THR A 89 13.89 -4.71 -28.23
CA THR A 89 13.22 -5.39 -29.35
C THR A 89 11.75 -5.00 -29.41
N LYS A 90 11.09 -5.19 -30.55
CA LYS A 90 9.65 -4.86 -30.68
C LYS A 90 8.77 -5.63 -29.70
N GLU A 91 9.13 -6.86 -29.37
CA GLU A 91 8.42 -7.67 -28.39
C GLU A 91 8.59 -7.13 -26.97
N GLN A 92 9.81 -6.72 -26.61
CA GLN A 92 10.12 -6.09 -25.32
C GLN A 92 9.45 -4.72 -25.20
N GLN A 93 9.46 -3.92 -26.27
CA GLN A 93 8.74 -2.64 -26.34
C GLN A 93 7.25 -2.83 -26.05
N LYS A 94 6.64 -3.82 -26.71
CA LYS A 94 5.24 -4.17 -26.49
C LYS A 94 4.98 -4.63 -25.05
N ALA A 95 5.81 -5.52 -24.51
CA ALA A 95 5.65 -6.03 -23.15
C ALA A 95 5.75 -4.91 -22.10
N LEU A 96 6.72 -4.00 -22.25
CA LEU A 96 6.88 -2.85 -21.36
C LEU A 96 5.67 -1.92 -21.42
N VAL A 97 5.17 -1.63 -22.62
CA VAL A 97 3.96 -0.80 -22.81
C VAL A 97 2.74 -1.46 -22.17
N GLU A 98 2.55 -2.76 -22.35
CA GLU A 98 1.45 -3.52 -21.73
C GLU A 98 1.55 -3.48 -20.19
N GLU A 99 2.73 -3.72 -19.63
CA GLU A 99 2.98 -3.64 -18.18
C GLU A 99 2.67 -2.25 -17.62
N MET A 100 3.13 -1.19 -18.29
CA MET A 100 2.84 0.20 -17.91
C MET A 100 1.37 0.58 -18.11
N ALA A 101 0.65 -0.06 -19.03
CA ALA A 101 -0.76 0.20 -19.29
C ALA A 101 -1.69 -0.39 -18.23
N LEU A 102 -1.31 -1.51 -17.60
CA LEU A 102 -2.12 -2.18 -16.58
C LEU A 102 -2.69 -1.24 -15.49
N PRO A 103 -1.88 -0.44 -14.77
CA PRO A 103 -2.41 0.46 -13.74
C PRO A 103 -3.34 1.54 -14.31
N VAL A 104 -3.11 1.99 -15.55
CA VAL A 104 -3.97 2.99 -16.21
C VAL A 104 -5.32 2.37 -16.55
N VAL A 105 -5.33 1.19 -17.17
CA VAL A 105 -6.55 0.46 -17.51
C VAL A 105 -7.33 0.09 -16.25
N ALA A 106 -6.65 -0.39 -15.21
CA ALA A 106 -7.27 -0.68 -13.92
C ALA A 106 -7.91 0.56 -13.28
N ALA A 107 -7.26 1.72 -13.36
CA ALA A 107 -7.82 2.97 -12.86
C ALA A 107 -9.06 3.42 -13.64
N VAL A 108 -9.03 3.35 -14.98
CA VAL A 108 -10.20 3.65 -15.82
C VAL A 108 -11.37 2.74 -15.45
N LYS A 109 -11.10 1.44 -15.30
CA LYS A 109 -12.09 0.44 -14.90
C LYS A 109 -12.66 0.72 -13.52
N ALA A 110 -11.81 1.01 -12.53
CA ALA A 110 -12.24 1.36 -11.18
C ALA A 110 -13.13 2.62 -11.17
N ILE A 111 -12.81 3.64 -11.99
CA ILE A 111 -13.63 4.85 -12.09
C ILE A 111 -15.02 4.54 -12.67
N GLN A 112 -15.09 3.65 -13.66
CA GLN A 112 -16.34 3.28 -14.33
C GLN A 112 -17.22 2.34 -13.49
N GLU A 113 -16.60 1.38 -12.80
CA GLU A 113 -17.32 0.25 -12.21
C GLU A 113 -17.59 0.42 -10.71
N LEU A 114 -16.79 1.22 -9.98
CA LEU A 114 -17.02 1.46 -8.55
C LEU A 114 -18.13 2.49 -8.30
N SER A 115 -18.97 2.20 -7.31
CA SER A 115 -19.94 3.14 -6.75
C SER A 115 -19.25 4.31 -6.03
N ASN A 116 -20.00 5.36 -5.72
CA ASN A 116 -19.48 6.50 -4.98
C ASN A 116 -19.04 6.13 -3.55
N ASP A 117 -19.72 5.19 -2.91
CA ASP A 117 -19.37 4.71 -1.58
C ASP A 117 -18.06 3.91 -1.62
N GLU A 118 -17.88 3.03 -2.61
CA GLU A 118 -16.64 2.27 -2.81
C GLU A 118 -15.47 3.20 -3.16
N LYS A 119 -15.69 4.21 -4.01
CA LYS A 119 -14.69 5.25 -4.30
C LYS A 119 -14.29 6.00 -3.05
N SER A 120 -15.27 6.42 -2.24
CA SER A 120 -15.02 7.15 -0.98
C SER A 120 -14.26 6.28 0.01
N ALA A 121 -14.60 5.01 0.14
CA ALA A 121 -13.89 4.05 0.98
C ALA A 121 -12.44 3.83 0.51
N ALA A 122 -12.23 3.65 -0.79
CA ALA A 122 -10.89 3.48 -1.37
C ALA A 122 -10.01 4.73 -1.17
N LEU A 123 -10.55 5.92 -1.45
CA LEU A 123 -9.84 7.18 -1.26
C LEU A 123 -9.53 7.44 0.21
N SER A 124 -10.47 7.19 1.12
CA SER A 124 -10.28 7.35 2.56
C SER A 124 -9.18 6.40 3.07
N ARG A 125 -9.18 5.13 2.65
CA ARG A 125 -8.12 4.16 3.00
C ARG A 125 -6.76 4.57 2.45
N MET A 126 -6.69 5.00 1.19
CA MET A 126 -5.44 5.47 0.58
C MET A 126 -4.90 6.70 1.31
N TRP A 127 -5.77 7.65 1.65
CA TRP A 127 -5.41 8.84 2.42
C TRP A 127 -4.89 8.45 3.81
N MET A 128 -5.59 7.58 4.53
CA MET A 128 -5.16 7.08 5.84
C MET A 128 -3.79 6.42 5.76
N GLN A 129 -3.58 5.52 4.79
CA GLN A 129 -2.30 4.84 4.60
C GLN A 129 -1.16 5.82 4.35
N LYS A 130 -1.38 6.81 3.49
CA LYS A 130 -0.39 7.86 3.19
C LYS A 130 -0.07 8.68 4.45
N THR A 131 -1.09 9.13 5.17
CA THR A 131 -0.93 9.98 6.36
C THR A 131 -0.21 9.22 7.47
N VAL A 132 -0.58 7.97 7.73
CA VAL A 132 0.09 7.09 8.70
C VAL A 132 1.55 6.89 8.33
N ALA A 133 1.86 6.60 7.06
CA ALA A 133 3.23 6.39 6.61
C ALA A 133 4.13 7.64 6.78
N SER A 134 3.55 8.84 6.69
CA SER A 134 4.25 10.11 6.92
C SER A 134 4.24 10.58 8.38
N THR A 135 3.54 9.88 9.28
CA THR A 135 3.43 10.30 10.68
C THR A 135 4.67 9.89 11.45
N GLU A 136 5.35 10.86 12.05
CA GLU A 136 6.53 10.60 12.86
C GLU A 136 6.15 10.03 14.23
N VAL A 137 6.85 8.94 14.60
CA VAL A 137 6.71 8.27 15.89
C VAL A 137 8.09 8.00 16.48
N THR A 138 8.29 8.52 17.68
CA THR A 138 9.53 8.35 18.43
C THR A 138 9.60 6.94 19.03
N ASP A 139 10.81 6.49 19.36
CA ASP A 139 11.00 5.21 20.05
C ASP A 139 10.33 5.21 21.44
N ALA A 140 10.31 6.36 22.12
CA ALA A 140 9.67 6.52 23.43
C ALA A 140 8.15 6.32 23.36
N GLU A 141 7.49 6.89 22.35
CA GLU A 141 6.05 6.69 22.15
C GLU A 141 5.70 5.23 21.81
N ALA A 142 6.55 4.57 21.01
CA ALA A 142 6.40 3.15 20.71
C ALA A 142 6.60 2.29 21.97
N GLN A 143 7.58 2.64 22.82
CA GLN A 143 7.84 1.96 24.08
C GLN A 143 6.66 2.13 25.05
N GLU A 144 6.06 3.32 25.13
CA GLU A 144 4.89 3.56 26.00
C GLU A 144 3.70 2.68 25.57
N SER A 145 3.45 2.58 24.26
CA SER A 145 2.41 1.69 23.73
C SER A 145 2.72 0.21 24.00
N TYR A 146 3.99 -0.18 23.90
CA TYR A 146 4.44 -1.54 24.24
C TYR A 146 4.23 -1.85 25.73
N ASP A 147 4.54 -0.92 26.63
CA ASP A 147 4.36 -1.10 28.06
C ASP A 147 2.87 -1.28 28.41
N LYS A 148 1.97 -0.57 27.71
CA LYS A 148 0.52 -0.77 27.81
C LYS A 148 0.12 -2.17 27.36
N LEU A 149 0.64 -2.65 26.23
CA LEU A 149 0.41 -4.02 25.74
C LEU A 149 0.88 -5.07 26.76
N VAL A 150 2.09 -4.93 27.29
CA VAL A 150 2.64 -5.84 28.32
C VAL A 150 1.77 -5.83 29.57
N LYS A 151 1.28 -4.66 30.01
CA LYS A 151 0.39 -4.55 31.15
C LYS A 151 -0.94 -5.31 30.91
N MET A 152 -1.57 -5.09 29.75
CA MET A 152 -2.80 -5.81 29.39
C MET A 152 -2.57 -7.33 29.31
N ALA A 153 -1.43 -7.75 28.75
CA ALA A 153 -1.08 -9.17 28.68
C ALA A 153 -0.86 -9.79 30.08
N LYS A 154 -0.24 -9.05 31.01
CA LYS A 154 -0.10 -9.47 32.42
C LYS A 154 -1.46 -9.64 33.09
N GLU A 155 -2.38 -8.69 32.92
CA GLU A 155 -3.75 -8.76 33.45
C GLU A 155 -4.52 -9.97 32.90
N GLN A 156 -4.18 -10.43 31.70
CA GLN A 156 -4.76 -11.61 31.06
C GLN A 156 -3.97 -12.92 31.28
N ASN A 157 -2.93 -12.92 32.14
CA ASN A 157 -2.01 -14.05 32.34
C ASN A 157 -1.30 -14.54 31.05
N LYS A 158 -1.11 -13.67 30.07
CA LYS A 158 -0.46 -13.93 28.77
C LYS A 158 0.86 -13.18 28.58
N ALA A 159 1.46 -12.67 29.66
CA ALA A 159 2.68 -11.85 29.59
C ALA A 159 3.85 -12.56 28.88
N GLY A 160 3.95 -13.89 29.00
CA GLY A 160 4.98 -14.69 28.32
C GLY A 160 4.78 -14.84 26.80
N GLU A 161 3.64 -14.42 26.26
CA GLU A 161 3.33 -14.47 24.83
C GLU A 161 3.71 -13.16 24.11
N VAL A 162 4.06 -12.09 24.85
CA VAL A 162 4.41 -10.80 24.26
C VAL A 162 5.88 -10.83 23.82
N PRO A 163 6.19 -10.63 22.52
CA PRO A 163 7.57 -10.58 22.06
C PRO A 163 8.35 -9.42 22.70
N PRO A 164 9.69 -9.49 22.73
CA PRO A 164 10.53 -8.35 23.13
C PRO A 164 10.27 -7.12 22.25
N PHE A 165 10.32 -5.92 22.85
CA PHE A 165 10.05 -4.65 22.15
C PHE A 165 10.82 -4.52 20.83
N GLU A 166 12.12 -4.82 20.81
CA GLU A 166 12.95 -4.70 19.60
C GLU A 166 12.45 -5.55 18.42
N GLN A 167 11.75 -6.67 18.67
CA GLN A 167 11.22 -7.53 17.61
C GLN A 167 9.94 -6.96 16.98
N ILE A 168 9.19 -6.16 17.73
CA ILE A 168 7.90 -5.60 17.30
C ILE A 168 7.90 -4.07 17.27
N LYS A 169 9.06 -3.44 17.38
CA LYS A 169 9.23 -1.99 17.48
C LYS A 169 8.58 -1.26 16.29
N ARG A 170 8.73 -1.82 15.09
CA ARG A 170 8.16 -1.24 13.87
C ARG A 170 6.63 -1.28 13.89
N GLU A 171 6.08 -2.39 14.34
CA GLU A 171 4.64 -2.63 14.49
C GLU A 171 4.06 -1.69 15.54
N MET A 172 4.75 -1.53 16.68
CA MET A 172 4.37 -0.57 17.71
C MET A 172 4.37 0.86 17.20
N LYS A 173 5.38 1.26 16.42
CA LYS A 173 5.40 2.58 15.76
C LYS A 173 4.23 2.76 14.80
N LEU A 174 3.93 1.74 14.00
CA LEU A 174 2.82 1.78 13.06
C LEU A 174 1.47 1.91 13.80
N GLN A 175 1.30 1.17 14.89
CA GLN A 175 0.10 1.26 15.73
C GLN A 175 -0.06 2.67 16.31
N VAL A 176 1.00 3.21 16.91
CA VAL A 176 0.97 4.58 17.47
C VAL A 176 0.68 5.61 16.37
N ALA A 177 1.24 5.46 15.17
CA ALA A 177 0.95 6.35 14.05
C ALA A 177 -0.54 6.27 13.65
N GLN A 178 -1.12 5.08 13.59
CA GLN A 178 -2.56 4.89 13.32
C GLN A 178 -3.42 5.56 14.38
N GLU A 179 -3.10 5.37 15.67
CA GLU A 179 -3.81 5.98 16.79
C GLU A 179 -3.75 7.51 16.73
N LYS A 180 -2.56 8.09 16.48
CA LYS A 180 -2.40 9.54 16.32
C LYS A 180 -3.25 10.10 15.19
N VAL A 181 -3.25 9.46 14.02
CA VAL A 181 -4.04 9.93 12.87
C VAL A 181 -5.54 9.81 13.16
N ALA A 182 -5.99 8.70 13.75
CA ALA A 182 -7.38 8.52 14.13
C ALA A 182 -7.84 9.54 15.18
N GLN A 183 -7.02 9.77 16.21
CA GLN A 183 -7.33 10.75 17.26
C GLN A 183 -7.47 12.15 16.67
N LYS A 184 -6.55 12.55 15.80
CA LYS A 184 -6.61 13.84 15.10
C LYS A 184 -7.92 14.00 14.31
N LEU A 185 -8.35 12.96 13.59
CA LEU A 185 -9.61 13.00 12.86
C LEU A 185 -10.82 13.15 13.78
N ILE A 186 -10.83 12.46 14.92
CA ILE A 186 -11.92 12.56 15.90
C ILE A 186 -11.96 13.95 16.52
N ASP A 187 -10.80 14.50 16.88
CA ASP A 187 -10.69 15.84 17.49
C ASP A 187 -11.14 16.95 16.51
N GLU A 188 -10.87 16.77 15.22
CA GLU A 188 -11.29 17.71 14.16
C GLU A 188 -12.76 17.50 13.73
N ALA A 189 -13.36 16.34 14.02
CA ALA A 189 -14.70 16.01 13.61
C ALA A 189 -15.76 16.52 14.59
N LYS A 190 -16.75 17.25 14.06
CA LYS A 190 -17.97 17.57 14.82
C LYS A 190 -18.91 16.37 14.83
N ILE A 191 -18.73 15.48 15.80
CA ILE A 191 -19.59 14.31 16.00
C ILE A 191 -20.81 14.72 16.82
N ILE A 192 -22.01 14.64 16.22
CA ILE A 192 -23.29 14.91 16.90
C ILE A 192 -24.03 13.59 17.08
N MET A 193 -24.25 13.19 18.33
CA MET A 193 -25.13 12.05 18.65
C MET A 193 -26.59 12.49 18.50
N LYS A 194 -27.42 11.63 17.91
CA LYS A 194 -28.87 11.82 17.81
C LYS A 194 -29.60 10.74 18.59
#